data_AF-A0A961GXU9-F1
#
_entry.id   AF-A0A961GXU9-F1
#
_cell.length_a   1.000
_cell.length_b   1.000
_cell.length_c   1.000
_cell.angle_alpha   90.00
_cell.angle_beta   90.00
_cell.angle_gamma   90.00
#
_symmetry.space_group_name_H-M   'P 1'
#
loop_
_entity.id
_entity.type
_entity.pdbx_description
1 polymer ?
#
loop_
_entity_poly.entity_id
_entity_poly.type
_entity_poly.pdbx_seq_one_letter_code
_entity_poly.pdbx_strand_id
1 'polypeptide(L)' 'SQKGIVIGRGGSRLREVGERARREIEALLGRRVYLSLRVKVAKEWQRDPKALGRLGF' A
#
# COMPACT_ATOMS: atom_id res chain seq x y z
N SER A 1 0.84 -16.83 3.49
CA SER A 1 0.89 -16.10 2.20
C SER A 1 1.07 -14.61 2.46
N GLN A 2 1.78 -13.89 1.58
CA GLN A 2 2.16 -12.47 1.77
C GLN A 2 0.96 -11.54 1.99
N LYS A 3 -0.15 -11.76 1.28
CA LYS A 3 -1.38 -10.96 1.42
C LYS A 3 -1.87 -10.91 2.88
N GLY A 4 -1.88 -12.04 3.58
CA GLY A 4 -2.31 -12.09 4.98
C GLY A 4 -1.37 -11.31 5.92
N ILE A 5 -0.06 -11.36 5.65
CA ILE A 5 0.96 -10.62 6.42
C ILE A 5 0.76 -9.10 6.26
N VAL A 6 0.53 -8.64 5.02
CA VAL A 6 0.30 -7.22 4.72
C VAL A 6 -1.01 -6.71 5.35
N ILE A 7 -2.06 -7.52 5.34
CA ILE A 7 -3.36 -7.13 5.94
C ILE A 7 -3.26 -7.13 7.47
N GLY A 8 -2.64 -8.15 8.07
CA GLY A 8 -2.62 -8.36 9.51
C GLY A 8 -3.95 -8.89 10.07
N ARG A 9 -3.95 -9.33 11.33
CA ARG A 9 -5.16 -9.84 12.01
C ARG A 9 -6.21 -8.72 12.07
N GLY A 10 -7.39 -8.96 11.50
CA GLY A 10 -8.47 -7.96 11.45
C GLY A 10 -8.12 -6.69 10.67
N GLY A 11 -7.09 -6.72 9.81
CA GLY A 11 -6.65 -5.53 9.06
C GLY A 11 -5.72 -4.60 9.84
N SER A 12 -5.23 -4.99 11.02
CA SER A 12 -4.44 -4.13 11.90
C SER A 12 -3.22 -3.51 11.23
N ARG A 13 -2.46 -4.32 10.47
CA ARG A 13 -1.23 -3.87 9.82
C ARG A 13 -1.51 -2.94 8.65
N LEU A 14 -2.56 -3.21 7.86
CA LEU A 14 -2.97 -2.32 6.78
C LEU A 14 -3.45 -0.96 7.31
N ARG A 15 -4.16 -0.95 8.45
CA ARG A 15 -4.58 0.27 9.14
C ARG A 15 -3.40 1.09 9.62
N GLU A 16 -2.42 0.47 10.26
CA GLU A 16 -1.21 1.14 10.73
C GLU A 16 -0.43 1.81 9.58
N VAL A 17 -0.21 1.07 8.48
CA VAL A 17 0.45 1.61 7.29
C VAL A 17 -0.35 2.78 6.71
N GLY A 18 -1.67 2.63 6.58
CA GLY A 18 -2.53 3.68 6.06
C GLY A 18 -2.56 4.92 6.94
N GLU A 19 -2.53 4.77 8.26
CA GLU A 19 -2.50 5.89 9.19
C GLU A 19 -1.19 6.68 9.08
N ARG A 20 -0.05 5.98 9.10
CA ARG A 20 1.28 6.63 8.97
C ARG A 20 1.41 7.36 7.64
N ALA A 21 1.10 6.68 6.53
CA ALA A 21 1.14 7.27 5.20
C ALA A 21 0.19 8.48 5.07
N ARG A 22 -1.03 8.38 5.61
CA ARG A 22 -2.00 9.50 5.58
C ARG A 22 -1.45 10.71 6.34
N ARG A 23 -0.87 10.53 7.53
CA ARG A 23 -0.29 11.65 8.31
C ARG A 23 0.82 12.36 7.55
N GLU A 24 1.70 11.61 6.90
CA GLU A 24 2.77 12.19 6.06
C GLU A 24 2.22 12.94 4.85
N ILE A 25 1.22 12.37 4.15
CA ILE A 25 0.57 13.02 3.01
C ILE A 25 -0.16 14.31 3.44
N GLU A 26 -0.86 14.30 4.57
CA GLU A 26 -1.55 15.49 5.09
C GLU A 26 -0.54 16.59 5.46
N ALA A 27 0.61 16.23 6.04
CA ALA A 27 1.67 17.18 6.35
C ALA A 27 2.26 17.82 5.07
N LEU A 28 2.44 17.03 4.01
CA LEU A 28 2.93 17.53 2.73
C LEU A 28 1.92 18.42 1.99
N LEU A 29 0.63 18.09 2.06
CA LEU A 29 -0.44 18.78 1.32
C LEU A 29 -1.11 19.92 2.09
N GLY A 30 -0.89 20.02 3.41
CA GLY A 30 -1.50 21.03 4.27
C GLY A 30 -3.03 20.90 4.40
N ARG A 31 -3.61 19.75 4.05
CA ARG A 31 -5.06 19.50 4.12
C ARG A 31 -5.37 18.06 4.51
N ARG A 32 -6.57 17.86 5.05
CA ARG A 32 -7.08 16.51 5.34
C ARG A 32 -7.28 15.70 4.06
N VAL A 33 -6.96 14.40 4.13
CA VAL A 33 -7.15 13.47 3.00
C VAL A 33 -7.80 12.17 3.45
N TYR A 34 -8.55 11.56 2.55
CA TYR A 34 -9.03 10.19 2.71
C TYR A 34 -8.18 9.25 1.87
N LEU A 35 -7.46 8.32 2.54
CA LEU A 35 -6.60 7.34 1.88
C LEU A 35 -7.26 5.95 1.89
N SER A 36 -7.64 5.45 0.71
CA SER A 36 -8.20 4.11 0.53
C SER A 36 -7.14 3.14 0.01
N LEU A 37 -6.84 2.10 0.79
CA LEU A 37 -5.83 1.09 0.45
C LEU A 37 -6.46 -0.27 0.14
N ARG A 38 -5.95 -0.95 -0.89
CA ARG A 38 -6.39 -2.30 -1.29
C ARG A 38 -5.19 -3.20 -1.55
N VAL A 39 -5.20 -4.40 -0.99
CA VAL A 39 -4.12 -5.39 -1.18
C VAL A 39 -4.48 -6.36 -2.31
N LYS A 40 -3.66 -6.38 -3.37
CA LYS A 40 -3.75 -7.33 -4.48
C LYS A 40 -2.49 -8.19 -4.53
N VAL A 41 -2.63 -9.42 -5.00
CA VAL A 41 -1.49 -10.31 -5.28
C VAL A 41 -1.23 -10.25 -6.78
N ALA A 42 0.00 -9.93 -7.15
CA ALA A 42 0.52 -10.10 -8.50
C ALA A 42 1.56 -11.23 -8.45
N LYS A 43 1.41 -12.25 -9.28
CA LYS A 43 2.30 -13.42 -9.27
C LYS A 43 3.58 -13.08 -10.05
N GLU A 44 4.76 -13.37 -9.48
CA GLU A 44 6.08 -13.16 -10.11
C GLU A 44 6.31 -11.76 -10.73
N TRP A 45 5.64 -10.72 -10.22
CA TRP A 45 5.69 -9.37 -10.81
C TRP A 45 7.11 -8.78 -10.83
N GLN A 46 7.98 -9.19 -9.91
CA GLN A 46 9.38 -8.75 -9.86
C GLN A 46 10.20 -9.27 -11.06
N ARG A 47 9.74 -10.32 -11.74
CA ARG A 47 10.40 -10.89 -12.92
C ARG A 47 9.77 -10.44 -14.23
N ASP A 48 8.67 -9.68 -14.19
CA ASP A 48 7.96 -9.19 -15.37
C ASP A 48 8.35 -7.72 -15.64
N PRO A 49 9.13 -7.43 -16.69
CA PRO A 49 9.52 -6.06 -17.04
C PRO A 49 8.32 -5.13 -17.27
N LYS A 50 7.19 -5.65 -17.78
CA LYS A 50 5.97 -4.85 -17.96
C LYS A 50 5.34 -4.49 -16.62
N ALA A 51 5.38 -5.41 -15.65
CA ALA A 51 4.88 -5.15 -14.31
C ALA A 51 5.76 -4.12 -13.57
N LEU A 52 7.08 -4.23 -13.68
CA LEU A 52 8.02 -3.26 -13.13
C LEU A 52 7.78 -1.85 -13.69
N GLY A 53 7.71 -1.73 -15.01
CA GLY A 53 7.43 -0.44 -15.66
C GLY A 53 6.08 0.18 -15.25
N ARG A 54 5.04 -0.65 -15.05
CA ARG A 54 3.75 -0.17 -14.53
C ARG A 54 3.81 0.32 -13.08
N LEU A 55 4.69 -0.26 -12.26
CA LEU A 55 4.87 0.10 -10.86
C LEU A 55 5.82 1.28 -10.65
N GLY A 56 6.49 1.73 -11.71
CA GLY A 56 7.42 2.86 -11.67
C GLY A 56 8.82 2.48 -11.18
N PHE A 57 9.21 1.20 -11.31
CA PHE A 57 10.59 0.72 -11.09
C PHE A 57 11.39 0.68 -12.38
#